data_AF-A0A8H6I3U7-F1
#
_entry.id   AF-A0A8H6I3U7-F1
#
_cell.length_a   1.000
_cell.length_b   1.000
_cell.length_c   1.000
_cell.angle_alpha   90.00
_cell.angle_beta   90.00
_cell.angle_gamma   90.00
#
_symmetry.space_group_name_H-M   'P 1'
#
loop_
_entity.id
_entity.type
_entity.pdbx_description
1 polymer ?
#
loop_
_entity_poly.entity_id
_entity_poly.type
_entity_poly.pdbx_seq_one_letter_code
_entity_poly.pdbx_strand_id
1 'polypeptide(L)'
;MTLRLTLLGRSTVLLVAELLANGICWAVAAILFVPKQETRSLMSLALLAWTLGLRHALDADHISAIDNATRGLINLGQLPVTCGLFFSLGHSTIVLVVTVAIAISSDVVGDVGGIVGAAVSGSFLFIVGLANTIILWRILRRRREEKRRSQGAANSLETRDAELSAETKGDHHNTLTMKVIGPIMTFVNRPWKMYPVGILFGFGFDTASSIALLAVSAIANRGSNGSSLPSSHVVIFPLLFTAGMSLLDSADSVIMLFSYTGFPQHSWNIVEKIPSQAATIAPQVTDEANPSIVKVVKTNEGAVDLDDKVEQAEGLESKEHSQASNRAKMNVMSTLSIVLTVLSILLAFTISLITIMDLIGENCRKCVEAAEAADGGGLAGRWWRGWAAAGEQSGWIGIGIVGGFIVIVGGWYGGRWVYRRHNPTAANSGVAYIVRKIEP
;
A
#
# COMPACT_ATOMS: atom_id res chain seq x y z
N MET A 1 -30.25 8.44 -9.54
CA MET A 1 -29.72 7.56 -8.46
C MET A 1 -28.49 6.84 -8.99
N THR A 2 -27.29 7.14 -8.49
CA THR A 2 -26.05 6.49 -8.96
C THR A 2 -25.62 5.41 -7.98
N LEU A 3 -25.63 4.14 -8.40
CA LEU A 3 -24.93 3.09 -7.65
C LEU A 3 -23.43 3.40 -7.67
N ARG A 4 -22.78 3.40 -6.52
CA ARG A 4 -21.31 3.34 -6.42
C ARG A 4 -20.94 2.06 -5.69
N LEU A 5 -19.99 1.30 -6.24
CA LEU A 5 -19.38 0.19 -5.53
C LEU A 5 -18.61 0.74 -4.34
N THR A 6 -18.80 0.11 -3.18
CA THR A 6 -18.03 0.39 -1.97
C THR A 6 -16.57 -0.02 -2.15
N LEU A 7 -15.71 0.34 -1.19
CA LEU A 7 -14.30 -0.06 -1.20
C LEU A 7 -14.17 -1.59 -1.34
N LEU A 8 -14.93 -2.33 -0.54
CA LEU A 8 -15.00 -3.80 -0.59
C LEU A 8 -15.51 -4.30 -1.94
N GLY A 9 -16.58 -3.72 -2.48
CA GLY A 9 -17.10 -4.11 -3.78
C GLY A 9 -16.08 -3.92 -4.92
N ARG A 10 -15.29 -2.85 -4.90
CA ARG A 10 -14.22 -2.62 -5.91
C ARG A 10 -13.10 -3.65 -5.79
N SER A 11 -12.64 -3.92 -4.57
CA SER A 11 -11.58 -4.92 -4.33
C SER A 11 -12.05 -6.33 -4.71
N THR A 12 -13.30 -6.70 -4.39
CA THR A 12 -13.87 -7.99 -4.79
C THR A 12 -13.98 -8.11 -6.31
N VAL A 13 -14.45 -7.07 -7.01
CA VAL A 13 -14.54 -7.09 -8.49
C VAL A 13 -13.16 -7.22 -9.14
N LEU A 14 -12.13 -6.53 -8.61
CA LEU A 14 -10.76 -6.65 -9.08
C LEU A 14 -10.24 -8.09 -8.95
N LEU A 15 -10.26 -8.65 -7.74
CA LEU A 15 -9.73 -9.99 -7.47
C LEU A 15 -10.51 -11.09 -8.22
N VAL A 16 -11.83 -10.95 -8.36
CA VAL A 16 -12.63 -11.88 -9.17
C VAL A 16 -12.27 -11.78 -10.66
N ALA A 17 -12.03 -10.58 -11.20
CA ALA A 17 -11.58 -10.42 -12.58
C ALA A 17 -10.20 -11.04 -12.82
N GLU A 18 -9.26 -10.92 -11.87
CA GLU A 18 -7.92 -11.52 -11.95
C GLU A 18 -7.94 -13.05 -11.81
N LEU A 19 -8.82 -13.60 -10.97
CA LEU A 19 -9.06 -15.05 -10.90
C LEU A 19 -9.68 -15.59 -12.19
N LEU A 20 -10.60 -14.84 -12.82
CA LEU A 20 -11.14 -15.19 -14.14
C LEU A 20 -10.06 -15.10 -15.24
N ALA A 21 -9.20 -14.08 -15.21
CA ALA A 21 -8.07 -13.96 -16.13
C ALA A 21 -7.08 -15.14 -15.97
N ASN A 22 -6.75 -15.53 -14.74
CA ASN A 22 -5.98 -16.74 -14.43
C ASN A 22 -6.65 -17.99 -15.03
N GLY A 23 -7.96 -18.17 -14.80
CA GLY A 23 -8.73 -19.27 -15.35
C GLY A 23 -8.70 -19.33 -16.88
N ILE A 24 -8.75 -18.17 -17.55
CA ILE A 24 -8.62 -18.06 -19.02
C ILE A 24 -7.19 -18.44 -19.47
N CYS A 25 -6.14 -17.92 -18.83
CA CYS A 25 -4.76 -18.29 -19.18
C CYS A 25 -4.51 -19.80 -19.02
N TRP A 26 -4.99 -20.40 -17.94
CA TRP A 26 -4.91 -21.85 -17.70
C TRP A 26 -5.77 -22.67 -18.69
N ALA A 27 -6.96 -22.20 -19.05
CA ALA A 27 -7.78 -22.85 -20.07
C ALA A 27 -7.11 -22.83 -21.45
N VAL A 28 -6.51 -21.69 -21.84
CA VAL A 28 -5.73 -21.57 -23.09
C VAL A 28 -4.52 -22.51 -23.05
N ALA A 29 -3.74 -22.53 -21.97
CA ALA A 29 -2.62 -23.46 -21.82
C ALA A 29 -3.06 -24.93 -21.92
N ALA A 30 -4.19 -25.29 -21.30
CA ALA A 30 -4.75 -26.63 -21.37
C ALA A 30 -5.17 -27.02 -22.81
N ILE A 31 -5.87 -26.14 -23.51
CA ILE A 31 -6.29 -26.34 -24.92
C ILE A 31 -5.08 -26.52 -25.83
N LEU A 32 -4.00 -25.75 -25.62
CA LEU A 32 -2.79 -25.83 -26.44
C LEU A 32 -1.94 -27.08 -26.16
N PHE A 33 -1.82 -27.50 -24.89
CA PHE A 33 -0.79 -28.46 -24.48
C PHE A 33 -1.30 -29.85 -24.07
N VAL A 34 -2.54 -30.01 -23.64
CA VAL A 34 -3.10 -31.32 -23.22
C VAL A 34 -3.39 -32.28 -24.40
N PRO A 35 -3.90 -31.82 -25.57
CA PRO A 35 -4.31 -32.74 -26.63
C PRO A 35 -3.18 -33.59 -27.23
N LYS A 36 -1.98 -33.02 -27.40
CA LYS A 36 -0.83 -33.72 -28.00
C LYS A 36 0.08 -34.27 -26.90
N GLN A 37 0.43 -35.55 -26.98
CA GLN A 37 1.21 -36.22 -25.94
C GLN A 37 2.62 -35.62 -25.76
N GLU A 38 3.21 -35.11 -26.84
CA GLU A 38 4.52 -34.44 -26.84
C GLU A 38 4.49 -33.09 -26.10
N THR A 39 3.37 -32.35 -26.18
CA THR A 39 3.25 -31.03 -25.56
C THR A 39 2.79 -31.07 -24.11
N ARG A 40 2.38 -32.24 -23.59
CA ARG A 40 1.95 -32.38 -22.19
C ARG A 40 3.05 -32.04 -21.19
N SER A 41 4.32 -32.26 -21.55
CA SER A 41 5.47 -31.84 -20.73
C SER A 41 5.55 -30.32 -20.56
N LEU A 42 5.04 -29.53 -21.51
CA LEU A 42 5.00 -28.07 -21.40
C LEU A 42 4.05 -27.58 -20.30
N MET A 43 3.14 -28.42 -19.82
CA MET A 43 2.27 -28.09 -18.69
C MET A 43 3.05 -27.91 -17.37
N SER A 44 4.18 -28.60 -17.20
CA SER A 44 5.04 -28.36 -16.03
C SER A 44 5.82 -27.05 -16.17
N LEU A 45 6.28 -26.71 -17.37
CA LEU A 45 6.90 -25.40 -17.65
C LEU A 45 5.89 -24.24 -17.50
N ALA A 46 4.63 -24.46 -17.87
CA ALA A 46 3.52 -23.52 -17.68
C ALA A 46 3.23 -23.30 -16.18
N LEU A 47 3.19 -24.38 -15.40
CA LEU A 47 3.08 -24.31 -13.94
C LEU A 47 4.28 -23.58 -13.31
N LEU A 48 5.50 -23.87 -13.75
CA LEU A 48 6.71 -23.17 -13.29
C LEU A 48 6.67 -21.68 -13.61
N ALA A 49 6.26 -21.27 -14.82
CA ALA A 49 6.14 -19.86 -15.17
C ALA A 49 5.09 -19.14 -14.29
N TRP A 50 3.96 -19.79 -14.00
CA TRP A 50 2.93 -19.26 -13.09
C TRP A 50 3.43 -19.17 -11.63
N THR A 51 4.11 -20.18 -11.11
CA THR A 51 4.66 -20.15 -9.74
C THR A 51 5.84 -19.17 -9.60
N LEU A 52 6.61 -18.94 -10.66
CA LEU A 52 7.61 -17.87 -10.70
C LEU A 52 6.94 -16.49 -10.67
N GLY A 53 5.82 -16.29 -11.36
CA GLY A 53 5.02 -15.06 -11.27
C GLY A 53 4.50 -14.80 -9.86
N LEU A 54 3.97 -15.84 -9.20
CA LEU A 54 3.56 -15.77 -7.80
C LEU A 54 4.74 -15.48 -6.86
N ARG A 55 5.87 -16.14 -7.05
CA ARG A 55 7.08 -15.90 -6.23
C ARG A 55 7.57 -14.46 -6.39
N HIS A 56 7.64 -13.95 -7.62
CA HIS A 56 8.22 -12.64 -7.88
C HIS A 56 7.37 -11.49 -7.32
N ALA A 57 6.04 -11.61 -7.32
CA ALA A 57 5.16 -10.68 -6.63
C ALA A 57 5.34 -10.64 -5.09
N LEU A 58 6.00 -11.65 -4.51
CA LEU A 58 6.34 -11.69 -3.08
C LEU A 58 7.75 -11.15 -2.80
N ASP A 59 8.50 -10.74 -3.82
CA ASP A 59 9.81 -10.13 -3.62
C ASP A 59 9.67 -8.76 -2.96
N ALA A 60 10.66 -8.41 -2.15
CA ALA A 60 10.52 -7.36 -1.17
C ALA A 60 10.44 -5.95 -1.79
N ASP A 61 10.99 -5.76 -2.98
CA ASP A 61 10.93 -4.54 -3.78
C ASP A 61 9.50 -4.29 -4.33
N HIS A 62 8.82 -5.36 -4.77
CA HIS A 62 7.43 -5.32 -5.22
C HIS A 62 6.49 -4.83 -4.11
N ILE A 63 6.53 -5.51 -2.97
CA ILE A 63 5.73 -5.16 -1.79
C ILE A 63 6.08 -3.76 -1.29
N SER A 64 7.37 -3.38 -1.31
CA SER A 64 7.79 -2.03 -0.95
C SER A 64 7.17 -0.97 -1.86
N ALA A 65 7.24 -1.16 -3.18
CA ALA A 65 6.77 -0.19 -4.16
C ALA A 65 5.24 0.00 -4.06
N ILE A 66 4.49 -1.10 -3.99
CA ILE A 66 3.02 -1.09 -3.92
C ILE A 66 2.53 -0.46 -2.62
N ASP A 67 3.09 -0.84 -1.46
CA ASP A 67 2.75 -0.25 -0.17
C ASP A 67 3.06 1.26 -0.13
N ASN A 68 4.30 1.64 -0.48
CA ASN A 68 4.70 3.04 -0.46
C ASN A 68 3.80 3.92 -1.36
N ALA A 69 3.45 3.43 -2.55
CA ALA A 69 2.52 4.11 -3.46
C ALA A 69 1.10 4.14 -2.90
N THR A 70 0.63 3.04 -2.30
CA THR A 70 -0.68 2.95 -1.65
C THR A 70 -0.81 3.98 -0.52
N ARG A 71 0.18 4.07 0.38
CA ARG A 71 0.23 5.10 1.42
C ARG A 71 0.28 6.51 0.83
N GLY A 72 1.10 6.74 -0.19
CA GLY A 72 1.20 8.04 -0.86
C GLY A 72 -0.15 8.51 -1.41
N LEU A 73 -0.88 7.61 -2.08
CA LEU A 73 -2.20 7.88 -2.66
C LEU A 73 -3.29 8.06 -1.59
N ILE A 74 -3.24 7.31 -0.48
CA ILE A 74 -4.13 7.51 0.68
C ILE A 74 -3.91 8.89 1.32
N ASN A 75 -2.66 9.33 1.46
CA ASN A 75 -2.32 10.68 1.94
C ASN A 75 -2.80 11.80 1.00
N LEU A 76 -2.99 11.50 -0.30
CA LEU A 76 -3.63 12.38 -1.29
C LEU A 76 -5.16 12.24 -1.31
N GLY A 77 -5.77 11.53 -0.34
CA GLY A 77 -7.21 11.33 -0.24
C GLY A 77 -7.81 10.34 -1.25
N GLN A 78 -6.99 9.50 -1.88
CA GLN A 78 -7.43 8.50 -2.87
C GLN A 78 -7.55 7.10 -2.25
N LEU A 79 -8.33 6.23 -2.92
CA LEU A 79 -8.51 4.82 -2.55
C LEU A 79 -7.92 3.94 -3.67
N PRO A 80 -6.60 3.66 -3.66
CA PRO A 80 -5.85 3.08 -4.77
C PRO A 80 -5.99 1.56 -4.88
N VAL A 81 -7.21 1.06 -5.12
CA VAL A 81 -7.49 -0.40 -5.19
C VAL A 81 -6.68 -1.12 -6.28
N THR A 82 -6.36 -0.44 -7.39
CA THR A 82 -5.71 -1.03 -8.57
C THR A 82 -4.20 -0.74 -8.63
N CYS A 83 -3.55 -0.41 -7.51
CA CYS A 83 -2.14 -0.01 -7.48
C CYS A 83 -1.23 -1.16 -7.99
N GLY A 84 -1.43 -2.35 -7.42
CA GLY A 84 -0.71 -3.58 -7.77
C GLY A 84 -0.97 -4.08 -9.19
N LEU A 85 -2.23 -4.07 -9.65
CA LEU A 85 -2.56 -4.41 -11.05
C LEU A 85 -1.77 -3.58 -12.06
N PHE A 86 -1.72 -2.26 -11.89
CA PHE A 86 -0.99 -1.42 -12.85
C PHE A 86 0.52 -1.67 -12.76
N PHE A 87 1.07 -1.89 -11.57
CA PHE A 87 2.48 -2.20 -11.36
C PHE A 87 2.89 -3.52 -12.03
N SER A 88 2.22 -4.62 -11.69
CA SER A 88 2.44 -5.96 -12.27
C SER A 88 2.28 -5.98 -13.80
N LEU A 89 1.28 -5.29 -14.36
CA LEU A 89 1.12 -5.16 -15.81
C LEU A 89 2.28 -4.41 -16.46
N GLY A 90 2.79 -3.36 -15.80
CA GLY A 90 3.96 -2.61 -16.25
C GLY A 90 5.21 -3.48 -16.27
N HIS A 91 5.49 -4.16 -15.16
CA HIS A 91 6.61 -5.09 -15.02
C HIS A 91 6.53 -6.20 -16.08
N SER A 92 5.39 -6.87 -16.15
CA SER A 92 5.16 -8.00 -17.06
C SER A 92 5.21 -7.63 -18.53
N THR A 93 5.01 -6.35 -18.88
CA THR A 93 5.20 -5.86 -20.26
C THR A 93 6.66 -6.02 -20.69
N ILE A 94 7.64 -5.74 -19.82
CA ILE A 94 9.06 -5.95 -20.14
C ILE A 94 9.40 -7.44 -20.18
N VAL A 95 8.92 -8.23 -19.20
CA VAL A 95 9.11 -9.70 -19.20
C VAL A 95 8.60 -10.33 -20.50
N LEU A 96 7.41 -9.94 -20.97
CA LEU A 96 6.85 -10.39 -22.25
C LEU A 96 7.71 -9.97 -23.45
N VAL A 97 8.08 -8.70 -23.55
CA VAL A 97 8.90 -8.17 -24.67
C VAL A 97 10.26 -8.85 -24.73
N VAL A 98 10.95 -8.99 -23.60
CA VAL A 98 12.26 -9.64 -23.50
C VAL A 98 12.15 -11.14 -23.79
N THR A 99 11.11 -11.82 -23.28
CA THR A 99 10.86 -13.24 -23.60
C THR A 99 10.69 -13.46 -25.10
N VAL A 100 9.91 -12.60 -25.78
CA VAL A 100 9.70 -12.68 -27.23
C VAL A 100 10.98 -12.32 -28.00
N ALA A 101 11.75 -11.32 -27.54
CA ALA A 101 13.02 -10.95 -28.17
C ALA A 101 14.03 -12.10 -28.13
N ILE A 102 14.26 -12.68 -26.96
CA ILE A 102 15.20 -13.82 -26.76
C ILE A 102 14.75 -15.06 -27.55
N ALA A 103 13.44 -15.31 -27.63
CA ALA A 103 12.89 -16.42 -28.42
C ALA A 103 13.04 -16.25 -29.94
N ILE A 104 13.28 -15.02 -30.44
CA ILE A 104 13.52 -14.72 -31.85
C ILE A 104 15.03 -14.64 -32.15
N SER A 105 15.84 -14.10 -31.22
CA SER A 105 17.29 -13.99 -31.34
C SER A 105 17.95 -14.02 -29.97
N SER A 106 19.02 -14.80 -29.81
CA SER A 106 19.78 -14.89 -28.56
C SER A 106 20.72 -13.70 -28.30
N ASP A 107 21.00 -12.88 -29.31
CA ASP A 107 22.03 -11.80 -29.26
C ASP A 107 21.50 -10.43 -28.77
N VAL A 108 20.20 -10.31 -28.47
CA VAL A 108 19.55 -8.98 -28.28
C VAL A 108 19.56 -8.42 -26.86
N VAL A 109 20.10 -9.14 -25.86
CA VAL A 109 20.05 -8.67 -24.46
C VAL A 109 21.32 -9.02 -23.70
N GLY A 110 21.94 -8.02 -23.06
CA GLY A 110 23.15 -8.17 -22.25
C GLY A 110 23.11 -7.33 -20.97
N ASP A 111 24.14 -7.49 -20.15
CA ASP A 111 24.25 -7.05 -18.74
C ASP A 111 23.78 -5.62 -18.44
N VAL A 112 23.91 -4.71 -19.41
CA VAL A 112 23.46 -3.31 -19.33
C VAL A 112 21.99 -3.18 -18.91
N GLY A 113 21.12 -4.11 -19.33
CA GLY A 113 19.71 -4.11 -18.97
C GLY A 113 19.49 -4.30 -17.46
N GLY A 114 20.08 -5.35 -16.89
CA GLY A 114 20.00 -5.66 -15.46
C GLY A 114 20.60 -4.54 -14.60
N ILE A 115 21.76 -4.01 -14.99
CA ILE A 115 22.43 -2.90 -14.30
C ILE A 115 21.51 -1.67 -14.22
N VAL A 116 20.88 -1.28 -15.34
CA VAL A 116 19.98 -0.12 -15.38
C VAL A 116 18.70 -0.38 -14.57
N GLY A 117 18.11 -1.58 -14.69
CA GLY A 117 16.91 -1.97 -13.92
C GLY A 117 17.15 -1.92 -12.41
N ALA A 118 18.19 -2.59 -11.92
CA ALA A 118 18.55 -2.62 -10.51
C ALA A 118 18.90 -1.22 -9.96
N ALA A 119 19.70 -0.44 -10.72
CA ALA A 119 20.06 0.93 -10.32
C ALA A 119 18.82 1.84 -10.20
N VAL A 120 17.90 1.77 -11.16
CA VAL A 120 16.69 2.60 -11.17
C VAL A 120 15.69 2.14 -10.09
N SER A 121 15.45 0.84 -9.95
CA SER A 121 14.58 0.29 -8.89
C SER A 121 15.09 0.62 -7.49
N GLY A 122 16.37 0.34 -7.20
CA GLY A 122 17.00 0.64 -5.92
C GLY A 122 16.99 2.14 -5.60
N SER A 123 17.25 3.01 -6.59
CA SER A 123 17.16 4.47 -6.43
C SER A 123 15.73 4.95 -6.20
N PHE A 124 14.76 4.38 -6.89
CA PHE A 124 13.34 4.73 -6.74
C PHE A 124 12.85 4.39 -5.33
N LEU A 125 13.13 3.18 -4.84
CA LEU A 125 12.81 2.78 -3.46
C LEU A 125 13.47 3.70 -2.42
N PHE A 126 14.72 4.11 -2.64
CA PHE A 126 15.41 5.06 -1.77
C PHE A 126 14.67 6.41 -1.69
N ILE A 127 14.35 6.99 -2.86
CA ILE A 127 13.69 8.28 -2.97
C ILE A 127 12.29 8.25 -2.33
N VAL A 128 11.54 7.17 -2.57
CA VAL A 128 10.19 7.00 -2.03
C VAL A 128 10.21 6.72 -0.52
N GLY A 129 11.18 5.94 -0.02
CA GLY A 129 11.42 5.74 1.41
C GLY A 129 11.77 7.06 2.13
N LEU A 130 12.63 7.87 1.53
CA LEU A 130 12.98 9.21 2.03
C LEU A 130 11.77 10.15 2.04
N ALA A 131 10.98 10.18 0.97
CA ALA A 131 9.77 10.98 0.87
C ALA A 131 8.76 10.62 1.97
N ASN A 132 8.54 9.31 2.21
CA ASN A 132 7.67 8.82 3.27
C ASN A 132 8.22 9.07 4.68
N THR A 133 9.54 9.04 4.87
CA THR A 133 10.20 9.44 6.13
C THR A 133 9.87 10.89 6.49
N ILE A 134 9.84 11.79 5.49
CA ILE A 134 9.53 13.20 5.71
C ILE A 134 8.04 13.41 6.00
N ILE A 135 7.12 12.63 5.40
CA ILE A 135 5.71 12.60 5.80
C ILE A 135 5.60 12.17 7.27
N LEU A 136 6.20 11.02 7.63
CA LEU A 136 6.14 10.47 8.98
C LEU A 136 6.68 11.46 10.01
N TRP A 137 7.82 12.09 9.73
CA TRP A 137 8.41 13.11 10.59
C TRP A 137 7.48 14.32 10.79
N ARG A 138 6.81 14.80 9.73
CA ARG A 138 5.80 15.86 9.83
C ARG A 138 4.60 15.45 10.70
N ILE A 139 4.08 14.23 10.54
CA ILE A 139 2.98 13.69 11.36
C ILE A 139 3.40 13.58 12.84
N LEU A 140 4.58 13.02 13.11
CA LEU A 140 5.12 12.87 14.47
C LEU A 140 5.42 14.22 15.12
N ARG A 141 5.92 15.20 14.36
CA ARG A 141 6.16 16.57 14.83
C ARG A 141 4.86 17.25 15.23
N ARG A 142 3.84 17.23 14.36
CA ARG A 142 2.51 17.79 14.65
C ARG A 142 1.90 17.15 15.91
N ARG A 143 2.00 15.83 16.06
CA ARG A 143 1.56 15.13 17.30
C ARG A 143 2.31 15.56 18.55
N ARG A 144 3.63 15.79 18.46
CA ARG A 144 4.43 16.29 19.59
C ARG A 144 4.03 17.71 19.97
N GLU A 145 3.73 18.56 18.99
CA GLU A 145 3.25 19.93 19.18
C GLU A 145 1.82 19.95 19.79
N GLU A 146 0.90 19.15 19.26
CA GLU A 146 -0.46 18.95 19.83
C GLU A 146 -0.41 18.40 21.26
N LYS A 147 0.44 17.39 21.53
CA LYS A 147 0.62 16.85 22.89
C LYS A 147 1.19 17.91 23.85
N ARG A 148 2.19 18.69 23.41
CA ARG A 148 2.74 19.81 24.20
C ARG A 148 1.68 20.86 24.52
N ARG A 149 0.83 21.25 23.55
CA ARG A 149 -0.30 22.16 23.78
C ARG A 149 -1.30 21.59 24.80
N SER A 150 -1.67 20.31 24.69
CA SER A 150 -2.57 19.68 25.67
C SER A 150 -1.98 19.54 27.08
N GLN A 151 -0.66 19.43 27.21
CA GLN A 151 0.02 19.37 28.51
C GLN A 151 0.27 20.76 29.11
N GLY A 152 0.47 21.79 28.27
CA GLY A 152 0.51 23.19 28.71
C GLY A 152 -0.83 23.66 29.25
N ALA A 153 -1.93 23.37 28.53
CA ALA A 153 -3.28 23.74 28.95
C ALA A 153 -3.73 23.14 30.29
N ALA A 154 -3.10 22.05 30.75
CA ALA A 154 -3.36 21.45 32.07
C ALA A 154 -2.60 22.15 33.23
N ASN A 155 -1.61 22.99 32.92
CA ASN A 155 -0.76 23.69 33.90
C ASN A 155 -1.03 25.21 33.96
N SER A 156 -1.98 25.73 33.18
CA SER A 156 -2.22 27.18 33.00
C SER A 156 -3.62 27.59 33.45
N LEU A 157 -3.84 27.66 34.77
CA LEU A 157 -4.96 28.40 35.37
C LEU A 157 -4.62 29.88 35.66
N GLU A 158 -3.36 30.27 35.48
CA GLU A 158 -2.88 31.65 35.54
C GLU A 158 -2.18 32.03 34.23
N THR A 159 -2.14 33.34 33.93
CA THR A 159 -1.59 33.99 32.70
C THR A 159 -2.37 33.86 31.38
N ARG A 160 -3.66 34.25 31.39
CA ARG A 160 -4.48 34.45 30.16
C ARG A 160 -4.18 35.71 29.33
N ASP A 161 -3.25 36.58 29.76
CA ASP A 161 -3.07 37.92 29.17
C ASP A 161 -1.78 38.10 28.33
N ALA A 162 -1.04 37.02 28.04
CA ALA A 162 0.21 37.09 27.26
C ALA A 162 0.14 36.43 25.86
N GLU A 163 -0.82 35.55 25.59
CA GLU A 163 -0.80 34.70 24.38
C GLU A 163 -1.39 35.33 23.10
N LEU A 164 -2.06 36.49 23.18
CA LEU A 164 -2.60 37.19 21.99
C LEU A 164 -1.49 37.72 21.04
N SER A 165 -0.23 37.76 21.50
CA SER A 165 0.91 38.33 20.77
C SER A 165 1.74 37.30 19.97
N ALA A 166 1.36 36.01 19.99
CA ALA A 166 2.16 34.92 19.41
C ALA A 166 1.54 34.26 18.15
N GLU A 167 0.31 34.58 17.77
CA GLU A 167 -0.39 33.90 16.66
C GLU A 167 0.13 34.25 15.25
N THR A 168 0.92 35.32 15.08
CA THR A 168 1.31 35.85 13.76
C THR A 168 2.68 35.36 13.24
N LYS A 169 3.35 34.40 13.91
CA LYS A 169 4.67 33.87 13.49
C LYS A 169 4.66 32.36 13.23
N GLY A 170 3.78 31.92 12.33
CA GLY A 170 3.47 30.51 12.10
C GLY A 170 3.70 29.92 10.72
N ASP A 171 4.34 30.58 9.73
CA ASP A 171 4.23 30.06 8.34
C ASP A 171 5.42 30.24 7.35
N HIS A 172 6.67 30.42 7.80
CA HIS A 172 7.84 30.65 6.91
C HIS A 172 9.01 29.66 7.10
N HIS A 173 8.73 28.36 7.18
CA HIS A 173 9.80 27.33 7.25
C HIS A 173 9.54 26.03 6.46
N ASN A 174 8.70 26.07 5.42
CA ASN A 174 8.32 24.88 4.63
C ASN A 174 8.45 25.03 3.10
N THR A 175 8.85 26.19 2.59
CA THR A 175 8.89 26.47 1.14
C THR A 175 9.96 25.65 0.40
N LEU A 176 11.19 25.58 0.91
CA LEU A 176 12.27 24.84 0.24
C LEU A 176 12.00 23.33 0.20
N THR A 177 11.61 22.74 1.33
CA THR A 177 11.33 21.30 1.44
C THR A 177 10.10 20.89 0.63
N MET A 178 9.02 21.69 0.59
CA MET A 178 7.91 21.39 -0.33
C MET A 178 8.29 21.51 -1.81
N LYS A 179 9.22 22.41 -2.18
CA LYS A 179 9.61 22.62 -3.58
C LYS A 179 10.45 21.46 -4.15
N VAL A 180 11.22 20.78 -3.31
CA VAL A 180 12.00 19.58 -3.68
C VAL A 180 11.18 18.30 -3.59
N ILE A 181 10.29 18.18 -2.58
CA ILE A 181 9.48 16.96 -2.35
C ILE A 181 8.23 16.92 -3.23
N GLY A 182 7.64 18.08 -3.58
CA GLY A 182 6.43 18.18 -4.39
C GLY A 182 6.50 17.41 -5.72
N PRO A 183 7.55 17.57 -6.55
CA PRO A 183 7.72 16.81 -7.78
C PRO A 183 7.71 15.29 -7.58
N ILE A 184 8.41 14.80 -6.55
CA ILE A 184 8.51 13.38 -6.20
C ILE A 184 7.16 12.82 -5.73
N MET A 185 6.42 13.56 -4.87
CA MET A 185 5.05 13.18 -4.48
C MET A 185 4.06 13.19 -5.66
N THR A 186 4.28 14.04 -6.67
CA THR A 186 3.41 14.06 -7.86
C THR A 186 3.72 12.98 -8.89
N PHE A 187 4.84 12.26 -8.76
CA PHE A 187 5.22 11.19 -9.68
C PHE A 187 4.18 10.06 -9.67
N VAL A 188 3.77 9.56 -8.50
CA VAL A 188 2.70 8.55 -8.36
C VAL A 188 1.45 9.16 -7.70
N ASN A 189 0.87 10.18 -8.34
CA ASN A 189 -0.36 10.84 -7.84
C ASN A 189 -1.68 10.22 -8.31
N ARG A 190 -1.64 9.10 -9.07
CA ARG A 190 -2.80 8.30 -9.50
C ARG A 190 -2.41 6.81 -9.58
N PRO A 191 -3.32 5.85 -9.32
CA PRO A 191 -3.00 4.42 -9.36
C PRO A 191 -2.42 3.94 -10.71
N TRP A 192 -2.92 4.46 -11.84
CA TRP A 192 -2.44 4.07 -13.17
C TRP A 192 -0.96 4.41 -13.41
N LYS A 193 -0.41 5.39 -12.69
CA LYS A 193 1.01 5.76 -12.79
C LYS A 193 1.94 4.71 -12.19
N MET A 194 1.43 3.67 -11.54
CA MET A 194 2.23 2.48 -11.22
C MET A 194 2.64 1.69 -12.45
N TYR A 195 1.96 1.82 -13.60
CA TYR A 195 2.34 1.13 -14.83
C TYR A 195 3.75 1.51 -15.34
N PRO A 196 4.12 2.79 -15.52
CA PRO A 196 5.50 3.15 -15.85
C PRO A 196 6.48 2.82 -14.71
N VAL A 197 6.08 2.83 -13.43
CA VAL A 197 6.94 2.36 -12.33
C VAL A 197 7.22 0.86 -12.47
N GLY A 198 6.21 0.06 -12.79
CA GLY A 198 6.34 -1.36 -13.07
C GLY A 198 7.28 -1.64 -14.23
N ILE A 199 7.18 -0.87 -15.32
CA ILE A 199 8.14 -0.96 -16.45
C ILE A 199 9.58 -0.74 -15.96
N LEU A 200 9.83 0.25 -15.09
CA LEU A 200 11.17 0.52 -14.56
C LEU A 200 11.71 -0.64 -13.72
N PHE A 201 10.86 -1.33 -12.96
CA PHE A 201 11.22 -2.52 -12.18
C PHE A 201 11.40 -3.75 -13.08
N GLY A 202 10.57 -3.90 -14.12
CA GLY A 202 10.65 -4.99 -15.10
C GLY A 202 11.92 -5.02 -15.96
N PHE A 203 12.74 -3.95 -15.93
CA PHE A 203 14.10 -3.98 -16.49
C PHE A 203 15.08 -4.85 -15.69
N GLY A 204 14.70 -5.34 -14.50
CA GLY A 204 15.42 -6.41 -13.81
C GLY A 204 15.48 -7.66 -14.69
N PHE A 205 16.66 -7.93 -15.26
CA PHE A 205 16.79 -8.90 -16.35
C PHE A 205 16.68 -10.37 -15.88
N ASP A 206 16.88 -10.65 -14.59
CA ASP A 206 16.91 -12.01 -14.05
C ASP A 206 15.57 -12.74 -14.18
N THR A 207 14.46 -12.04 -13.90
CA THR A 207 13.11 -12.59 -14.07
C THR A 207 12.78 -12.76 -15.55
N ALA A 208 13.08 -11.76 -16.37
CA ALA A 208 12.80 -11.78 -17.80
C ALA A 208 13.59 -12.87 -18.54
N SER A 209 14.86 -13.04 -18.20
CA SER A 209 15.73 -14.12 -18.70
C SER A 209 15.29 -15.49 -18.18
N SER A 210 14.86 -15.63 -16.92
CA SER A 210 14.32 -16.88 -16.39
C SER A 210 13.09 -17.37 -17.16
N ILE A 211 12.14 -16.49 -17.45
CA ILE A 211 10.94 -16.82 -18.25
C ILE A 211 11.32 -17.06 -19.73
N ALA A 212 12.27 -16.29 -20.26
CA ALA A 212 12.80 -16.51 -21.61
C ALA A 212 13.50 -17.88 -21.76
N LEU A 213 14.28 -18.31 -20.78
CA LEU A 213 14.94 -19.62 -20.79
C LEU A 213 13.93 -20.78 -20.68
N LEU A 214 12.86 -20.62 -19.90
CA LEU A 214 11.74 -21.58 -19.89
C LEU A 214 11.05 -21.65 -21.27
N ALA A 215 10.84 -20.50 -21.93
CA ALA A 215 10.29 -20.44 -23.27
C ALA A 215 11.21 -21.08 -24.32
N VAL A 216 12.52 -20.80 -24.29
CA VAL A 216 13.52 -21.40 -25.20
C VAL A 216 13.61 -22.91 -24.96
N SER A 217 13.60 -23.36 -23.70
CA SER A 217 13.54 -24.77 -23.33
C SER A 217 12.29 -25.46 -23.91
N ALA A 218 11.14 -24.79 -23.84
CA ALA A 218 9.90 -25.28 -24.46
C ALA A 218 10.02 -25.42 -25.99
N ILE A 219 10.66 -24.48 -26.71
CA ILE A 219 10.90 -24.59 -28.16
C ILE A 219 11.92 -25.70 -28.48
N ALA A 220 12.97 -25.83 -27.66
CA ALA A 220 14.04 -26.81 -27.83
C ALA A 220 13.58 -28.25 -27.60
N ASN A 221 12.50 -28.45 -26.83
CA ASN A 221 11.84 -29.73 -26.63
C ASN A 221 11.14 -30.21 -27.93
N ARG A 222 11.93 -30.81 -28.83
CA ARG A 222 11.46 -31.37 -30.11
C ARG A 222 10.57 -32.59 -29.87
N GLY A 223 9.43 -32.62 -30.55
CA GLY A 223 8.59 -33.82 -30.62
C GLY A 223 9.34 -35.00 -31.27
N SER A 224 8.85 -36.22 -31.01
CA SER A 224 9.32 -37.47 -31.62
C SER A 224 9.27 -37.46 -33.16
N ASN A 225 8.38 -36.63 -33.73
CA ASN A 225 8.25 -36.41 -35.17
C ASN A 225 9.20 -35.32 -35.75
N GLY A 226 10.08 -34.73 -34.93
CA GLY A 226 11.04 -33.71 -35.36
C GLY A 226 10.46 -32.33 -35.67
N SER A 227 9.13 -32.17 -35.67
CA SER A 227 8.46 -30.87 -35.83
C SER A 227 8.70 -29.96 -34.62
N SER A 228 9.17 -28.74 -34.87
CA SER A 228 9.26 -27.70 -33.85
C SER A 228 7.87 -27.23 -33.41
N LEU A 229 7.76 -26.82 -32.14
CA LEU A 229 6.60 -26.10 -31.64
C LEU A 229 6.46 -24.75 -32.37
N PRO A 230 5.24 -24.35 -32.80
CA PRO A 230 5.05 -23.02 -33.37
C PRO A 230 5.41 -21.94 -32.35
N SER A 231 6.28 -21.00 -32.72
CA SER A 231 6.83 -19.98 -31.82
C SER A 231 5.78 -19.11 -31.10
N SER A 232 4.53 -19.08 -31.61
CA SER A 232 3.39 -18.45 -30.95
C SER A 232 3.08 -19.02 -29.56
N HIS A 233 3.45 -20.27 -29.27
CA HIS A 233 3.20 -20.91 -27.97
C HIS A 233 4.09 -20.36 -26.86
N VAL A 234 5.22 -19.71 -27.20
CA VAL A 234 6.12 -19.04 -26.25
C VAL A 234 5.39 -18.04 -25.38
N VAL A 235 4.43 -17.31 -25.95
CA VAL A 235 3.72 -16.20 -25.31
C VAL A 235 2.89 -16.66 -24.09
N ILE A 236 2.54 -17.95 -23.98
CA ILE A 236 1.74 -18.42 -22.84
C ILE A 236 2.52 -18.40 -21.52
N PHE A 237 3.84 -18.56 -21.55
CA PHE A 237 4.68 -18.54 -20.33
C PHE A 237 4.72 -17.16 -19.67
N PRO A 238 5.07 -16.05 -20.37
CA PRO A 238 5.01 -14.71 -19.78
C PRO A 238 3.55 -14.29 -19.46
N LEU A 239 2.53 -14.79 -20.17
CA LEU A 239 1.13 -14.53 -19.80
C LEU A 239 0.71 -15.24 -18.50
N LEU A 240 1.11 -16.49 -18.29
CA LEU A 240 0.86 -17.22 -17.04
C LEU A 240 1.64 -16.62 -15.87
N PHE A 241 2.89 -16.20 -16.12
CA PHE A 241 3.68 -15.40 -15.19
C PHE A 241 2.93 -14.10 -14.80
N THR A 242 2.46 -13.33 -15.79
CA THR A 242 1.67 -12.10 -15.58
C THR A 242 0.42 -12.38 -14.74
N ALA A 243 -0.29 -13.47 -15.01
CA ALA A 243 -1.51 -13.85 -14.30
C ALA A 243 -1.26 -14.22 -12.83
N GLY A 244 -0.18 -14.95 -12.54
CA GLY A 244 0.23 -15.23 -11.16
C GLY A 244 0.67 -13.96 -10.42
N MET A 245 1.51 -13.16 -11.08
CA MET A 245 2.09 -11.94 -10.52
C MET A 245 1.02 -10.89 -10.18
N SER A 246 0.15 -10.57 -11.14
CA SER A 246 -0.89 -9.53 -10.96
C SER A 246 -1.88 -9.85 -9.83
N LEU A 247 -2.24 -11.13 -9.66
CA LEU A 247 -3.12 -11.57 -8.59
C LEU A 247 -2.54 -11.27 -7.19
N LEU A 248 -1.24 -11.46 -6.98
CA LEU A 248 -0.60 -11.18 -5.69
C LEU A 248 -0.26 -9.71 -5.48
N ASP A 249 0.24 -9.00 -6.50
CA ASP A 249 0.49 -7.56 -6.42
C ASP A 249 -0.84 -6.80 -6.11
N SER A 250 -1.95 -7.20 -6.73
CA SER A 250 -3.28 -6.65 -6.42
C SER A 250 -3.80 -7.08 -5.05
N ALA A 251 -3.55 -8.32 -4.61
CA ALA A 251 -3.89 -8.75 -3.26
C ALA A 251 -3.14 -7.92 -2.20
N ASP A 252 -1.84 -7.66 -2.38
CA ASP A 252 -1.05 -6.77 -1.52
C ASP A 252 -1.65 -5.35 -1.49
N SER A 253 -1.89 -4.75 -2.65
CA SER A 253 -2.52 -3.43 -2.76
C SER A 253 -3.86 -3.34 -2.01
N VAL A 254 -4.69 -4.39 -2.06
CA VAL A 254 -5.95 -4.50 -1.33
C VAL A 254 -5.74 -4.67 0.18
N ILE A 255 -4.83 -5.55 0.60
CA ILE A 255 -4.50 -5.80 2.02
C ILE A 255 -3.94 -4.55 2.68
N MET A 256 -3.02 -3.85 2.01
CA MET A 256 -2.42 -2.61 2.50
C MET A 256 -3.45 -1.49 2.60
N LEU A 257 -4.32 -1.35 1.60
CA LEU A 257 -5.42 -0.38 1.63
C LEU A 257 -6.34 -0.58 2.84
N PHE A 258 -6.79 -1.81 3.11
CA PHE A 258 -7.62 -2.10 4.29
C PHE A 258 -6.86 -1.98 5.63
N SER A 259 -5.56 -2.26 5.63
CA SER A 259 -4.71 -2.08 6.83
C SER A 259 -4.58 -0.60 7.22
N TYR A 260 -4.57 0.31 6.24
CA TYR A 260 -4.49 1.75 6.46
C TYR A 260 -5.84 2.43 6.69
N THR A 261 -6.90 2.09 5.93
CA THR A 261 -8.23 2.69 6.13
C THR A 261 -9.01 2.06 7.29
N GLY A 262 -8.55 0.91 7.78
CA GLY A 262 -9.27 0.03 8.69
C GLY A 262 -10.29 -0.83 7.97
N PHE A 263 -10.52 -2.03 8.50
CA PHE A 263 -11.61 -2.90 8.04
C PHE A 263 -12.98 -2.31 8.41
N PRO A 264 -13.97 -2.30 7.50
CA PRO A 264 -15.31 -1.79 7.78
C PRO A 264 -16.03 -2.64 8.83
N GLN A 265 -15.97 -2.25 10.10
CA GLN A 265 -16.46 -3.04 11.25
C GLN A 265 -17.98 -3.24 11.31
N HIS A 266 -18.77 -2.72 10.35
CA HIS A 266 -20.23 -2.75 10.45
C HIS A 266 -21.04 -2.84 9.15
N SER A 267 -20.40 -3.03 7.98
CA SER A 267 -21.13 -3.16 6.72
C SER A 267 -20.38 -3.98 5.67
N TRP A 268 -20.91 -5.15 5.37
CA TRP A 268 -20.50 -5.99 4.23
C TRP A 268 -21.18 -5.57 2.91
N ASN A 269 -21.76 -4.35 2.87
CA ASN A 269 -22.48 -3.88 1.70
C ASN A 269 -21.51 -3.61 0.53
N ILE A 270 -21.68 -4.35 -0.55
CA ILE A 270 -20.89 -4.26 -1.80
C ILE A 270 -21.26 -2.98 -2.60
N VAL A 271 -22.47 -2.45 -2.38
CA VAL A 271 -23.03 -1.30 -3.07
C VAL A 271 -23.58 -0.30 -2.05
N GLU A 272 -23.24 0.98 -2.24
CA GLU A 272 -23.80 2.07 -1.43
C GLU A 272 -24.74 2.93 -2.28
N LYS A 273 -25.94 3.18 -1.73
CA LYS A 273 -26.97 4.02 -2.34
C LYS A 273 -26.85 5.43 -1.78
N ILE A 274 -26.19 6.33 -2.52
CA ILE A 274 -26.14 7.76 -2.17
C ILE A 274 -27.49 8.40 -2.59
N PRO A 275 -28.26 9.03 -1.69
CA PRO A 275 -29.45 9.80 -2.06
C PRO A 275 -29.05 11.06 -2.85
N SER A 276 -29.83 11.38 -3.87
CA SER A 276 -29.42 12.29 -4.97
C SER A 276 -29.38 13.80 -4.65
N GLN A 277 -29.36 14.22 -3.38
CA GLN A 277 -29.52 15.63 -2.97
C GLN A 277 -28.24 16.34 -2.46
N ALA A 278 -27.08 15.68 -2.41
CA ALA A 278 -25.81 16.31 -2.02
C ALA A 278 -25.14 17.12 -3.16
N ALA A 279 -25.94 17.76 -4.02
CA ALA A 279 -25.48 18.56 -5.15
C ALA A 279 -26.38 19.80 -5.32
N THR A 280 -26.20 20.78 -4.45
CA THR A 280 -26.37 22.24 -4.64
C THR A 280 -26.37 22.91 -3.25
N ILE A 281 -25.20 23.30 -2.79
CA ILE A 281 -25.06 24.47 -1.90
C ILE A 281 -24.05 25.37 -2.60
N ALA A 282 -24.56 26.13 -3.57
CA ALA A 282 -23.88 27.31 -4.09
C ALA A 282 -24.34 28.51 -3.24
N PRO A 283 -23.48 29.50 -2.97
CA PRO A 283 -23.87 30.66 -2.19
C PRO A 283 -24.82 31.54 -3.02
N GLN A 284 -26.08 31.66 -2.60
CA GLN A 284 -26.96 32.69 -3.13
C GLN A 284 -26.85 33.95 -2.26
N VAL A 285 -26.11 34.92 -2.79
CA VAL A 285 -26.23 36.32 -2.41
C VAL A 285 -27.29 36.93 -3.32
N THR A 286 -28.41 37.36 -2.73
CA THR A 286 -29.34 38.33 -3.35
C THR A 286 -29.95 39.18 -2.24
N ASP A 287 -29.58 40.46 -2.20
CA ASP A 287 -30.38 41.48 -1.54
C ASP A 287 -31.77 41.58 -2.23
N GLU A 288 -32.85 41.77 -1.46
CA GLU A 288 -33.87 42.79 -1.70
C GLU A 288 -34.93 42.84 -0.58
N ALA A 289 -35.76 43.88 -0.58
CA ALA A 289 -36.43 44.41 0.62
C ALA A 289 -37.89 43.94 0.86
N ASN A 290 -38.23 43.67 2.14
CA ASN A 290 -39.40 44.17 2.93
C ASN A 290 -40.87 43.97 2.41
N PRO A 291 -41.94 44.16 3.23
CA PRO A 291 -42.30 43.69 4.58
C PRO A 291 -43.59 42.82 4.61
N SER A 292 -44.16 42.59 5.82
CA SER A 292 -45.49 42.00 6.15
C SER A 292 -45.48 40.47 6.35
N ILE A 293 -46.14 39.87 7.36
CA ILE A 293 -47.36 40.24 8.09
C ILE A 293 -47.22 40.01 9.61
N VAL A 294 -47.86 40.88 10.41
CA VAL A 294 -48.02 40.75 11.87
C VAL A 294 -49.19 39.82 12.23
N LYS A 295 -49.02 38.93 13.22
CA LYS A 295 -50.13 38.59 14.12
C LYS A 295 -49.67 38.25 15.56
N VAL A 296 -50.39 38.84 16.50
CA VAL A 296 -50.10 38.88 17.96
C VAL A 296 -50.92 37.84 18.70
N VAL A 297 -50.35 37.21 19.74
CA VAL A 297 -51.08 36.77 20.95
C VAL A 297 -50.24 37.02 22.21
N LYS A 298 -50.90 37.50 23.27
CA LYS A 298 -50.42 37.79 24.64
C LYS A 298 -51.01 36.78 25.64
N THR A 299 -50.50 36.52 26.85
CA THR A 299 -49.23 36.77 27.60
C THR A 299 -49.28 35.86 28.84
N ASN A 300 -48.17 35.61 29.54
CA ASN A 300 -48.02 35.79 31.02
C ASN A 300 -46.77 35.08 31.61
N GLU A 301 -46.52 35.40 32.87
CA GLU A 301 -45.29 35.18 33.65
C GLU A 301 -45.17 33.77 34.27
N GLY A 302 -43.94 33.41 34.67
CA GLY A 302 -43.76 32.67 35.93
C GLY A 302 -43.58 31.14 35.86
N ALA A 303 -42.55 30.65 35.18
CA ALA A 303 -41.89 29.39 35.54
C ALA A 303 -40.40 29.47 35.18
N VAL A 304 -39.51 29.24 36.16
CA VAL A 304 -38.09 29.00 35.87
C VAL A 304 -37.96 27.51 35.59
N ASP A 305 -37.83 27.17 34.31
CA ASP A 305 -37.74 25.78 33.90
C ASP A 305 -36.40 25.17 34.35
N LEU A 306 -36.47 23.98 34.93
CA LEU A 306 -35.33 23.23 35.43
C LEU A 306 -34.86 22.15 34.44
N ASP A 307 -35.68 21.80 33.44
CA ASP A 307 -35.34 20.78 32.43
C ASP A 307 -34.28 21.27 31.41
N ASP A 308 -34.31 22.55 31.05
CA ASP A 308 -33.39 23.18 30.07
C ASP A 308 -31.89 23.00 30.43
N LYS A 309 -31.58 22.82 31.72
CA LYS A 309 -30.22 22.55 32.20
C LYS A 309 -29.85 21.08 32.21
N VAL A 310 -30.82 20.19 32.33
CA VAL A 310 -30.61 18.73 32.28
C VAL A 310 -30.35 18.31 30.83
N GLU A 311 -31.17 18.78 29.88
CA GLU A 311 -31.01 18.45 28.45
C GLU A 311 -29.70 19.02 27.87
N GLN A 312 -29.26 20.20 28.31
CA GLN A 312 -27.93 20.72 27.96
C GLN A 312 -26.77 19.92 28.60
N ALA A 313 -26.92 19.42 29.83
CA ALA A 313 -25.91 18.61 30.49
C ALA A 313 -25.75 17.23 29.82
N GLU A 314 -26.86 16.52 29.55
CA GLU A 314 -26.86 15.25 28.83
C GLU A 314 -26.39 15.43 27.37
N GLY A 315 -26.75 16.55 26.73
CA GLY A 315 -26.26 16.95 25.41
C GLY A 315 -24.76 17.29 25.36
N LEU A 316 -24.17 17.71 26.48
CA LEU A 316 -22.72 17.94 26.63
C LEU A 316 -21.97 16.65 26.93
N GLU A 317 -22.43 15.85 27.90
CA GLU A 317 -21.80 14.55 28.23
C GLU A 317 -21.84 13.60 27.04
N SER A 318 -22.97 13.48 26.32
CA SER A 318 -23.06 12.63 25.13
C SER A 318 -22.13 13.06 23.99
N LYS A 319 -21.92 14.38 23.81
CA LYS A 319 -20.92 14.93 22.86
C LYS A 319 -19.50 14.66 23.33
N GLU A 320 -19.16 14.88 24.59
CA GLU A 320 -17.83 14.58 25.13
C GLU A 320 -17.50 13.09 25.06
N HIS A 321 -18.44 12.21 25.41
CA HIS A 321 -18.24 10.76 25.41
C HIS A 321 -18.09 10.21 23.98
N SER A 322 -18.88 10.74 23.03
CA SER A 322 -18.72 10.49 21.60
C SER A 322 -17.35 10.98 21.10
N GLN A 323 -16.93 12.20 21.46
CA GLN A 323 -15.62 12.75 21.09
C GLN A 323 -14.45 12.03 21.77
N ALA A 324 -14.60 11.49 22.97
CA ALA A 324 -13.59 10.72 23.69
C ALA A 324 -13.43 9.33 23.06
N SER A 325 -14.55 8.65 22.76
CA SER A 325 -14.58 7.38 22.02
C SER A 325 -13.98 7.54 20.62
N ASN A 326 -14.31 8.62 19.91
CA ASN A 326 -13.75 8.91 18.59
C ASN A 326 -12.27 9.31 18.65
N ARG A 327 -11.84 10.11 19.64
CA ARG A 327 -10.40 10.37 19.90
C ARG A 327 -9.64 9.09 20.22
N ALA A 328 -10.18 8.20 21.05
CA ALA A 328 -9.56 6.90 21.34
C ALA A 328 -9.45 6.03 20.08
N LYS A 329 -10.51 5.93 19.27
CA LYS A 329 -10.48 5.21 17.97
C LYS A 329 -9.47 5.81 17.00
N MET A 330 -9.42 7.14 16.86
CA MET A 330 -8.45 7.85 16.01
C MET A 330 -7.00 7.66 16.49
N ASN A 331 -6.76 7.73 17.80
CA ASN A 331 -5.44 7.50 18.39
C ASN A 331 -4.97 6.05 18.16
N VAL A 332 -5.86 5.07 18.34
CA VAL A 332 -5.55 3.64 18.11
C VAL A 332 -5.29 3.35 16.62
N MET A 333 -6.16 3.81 15.71
CA MET A 333 -5.97 3.62 14.26
C MET A 333 -4.69 4.29 13.75
N SER A 334 -4.36 5.47 14.27
CA SER A 334 -3.15 6.18 13.87
C SER A 334 -1.86 5.64 14.49
N THR A 335 -1.90 4.98 15.65
CA THR A 335 -0.74 4.25 16.17
C THR A 335 -0.42 3.03 15.31
N LEU A 336 -1.44 2.28 14.86
CA LEU A 336 -1.26 1.20 13.88
C LEU A 336 -0.65 1.76 12.60
N SER A 337 -1.28 2.77 12.00
CA SER A 337 -0.80 3.43 10.77
C SER A 337 0.66 3.93 10.89
N ILE A 338 1.07 4.47 12.04
CA ILE A 338 2.47 4.87 12.30
C ILE A 338 3.40 3.66 12.32
N VAL A 339 3.06 2.56 13.02
CA VAL A 339 3.90 1.36 13.08
C VAL A 339 4.08 0.74 11.68
N LEU A 340 2.99 0.57 10.93
CA LEU A 340 3.04 0.06 9.56
C LEU A 340 3.86 1.01 8.65
N THR A 341 3.73 2.33 8.83
CA THR A 341 4.52 3.33 8.10
C THR A 341 6.02 3.24 8.42
N VAL A 342 6.40 2.99 9.68
CA VAL A 342 7.81 2.78 10.06
C VAL A 342 8.36 1.49 9.44
N LEU A 343 7.64 0.37 9.53
CA LEU A 343 8.05 -0.92 8.97
C LEU A 343 8.27 -0.83 7.46
N SER A 344 7.33 -0.20 6.76
CA SER A 344 7.40 0.13 5.33
C SER A 344 8.65 0.91 4.93
N ILE A 345 8.97 1.98 5.67
CA ILE A 345 10.15 2.82 5.44
C ILE A 345 11.44 2.03 5.67
N LEU A 346 11.49 1.22 6.74
CA LEU A 346 12.64 0.39 7.05
C LEU A 346 12.88 -0.66 5.95
N LEU A 347 11.83 -1.36 5.52
CA LEU A 347 11.90 -2.31 4.40
C LEU A 347 12.37 -1.60 3.12
N ALA A 348 11.79 -0.45 2.75
CA ALA A 348 12.19 0.30 1.56
C ALA A 348 13.68 0.66 1.55
N PHE A 349 14.22 1.17 2.66
CA PHE A 349 15.64 1.49 2.77
C PHE A 349 16.53 0.25 2.81
N THR A 350 16.08 -0.83 3.46
CA THR A 350 16.87 -2.07 3.57
C THR A 350 17.01 -2.73 2.20
N ILE A 351 15.91 -2.87 1.45
CA ILE A 351 15.93 -3.46 0.10
C ILE A 351 16.69 -2.56 -0.87
N SER A 352 16.41 -1.26 -0.88
CA SER A 352 17.18 -0.29 -1.68
C SER A 352 18.69 -0.38 -1.43
N LEU A 353 19.11 -0.48 -0.16
CA LEU A 353 20.52 -0.59 0.20
C LEU A 353 21.10 -1.93 -0.25
N ILE A 354 20.39 -3.05 -0.08
CA ILE A 354 20.82 -4.37 -0.59
C ILE A 354 21.00 -4.29 -2.10
N THR A 355 19.98 -3.89 -2.88
CA THR A 355 20.05 -3.81 -4.35
C THR A 355 21.20 -2.93 -4.85
N ILE A 356 21.46 -1.78 -4.19
CA ILE A 356 22.55 -0.89 -4.60
C ILE A 356 23.92 -1.48 -4.21
N MET A 357 24.07 -2.10 -3.03
CA MET A 357 25.34 -2.71 -2.62
C MET A 357 25.67 -3.96 -3.44
N ASP A 358 24.66 -4.77 -3.78
CA ASP A 358 24.78 -5.97 -4.60
C ASP A 358 25.25 -5.60 -6.01
N LEU A 359 24.55 -4.64 -6.65
CA LEU A 359 24.93 -4.10 -7.96
C LEU A 359 26.35 -3.53 -7.99
N ILE A 360 26.77 -2.82 -6.93
CA ILE A 360 28.16 -2.35 -6.79
C ILE A 360 29.12 -3.54 -6.64
N GLY A 361 28.77 -4.55 -5.85
CA GLY A 361 29.57 -5.74 -5.61
C GLY A 361 29.95 -6.46 -6.91
N GLU A 362 28.96 -6.69 -7.77
CA GLU A 362 29.14 -7.37 -9.07
C GLU A 362 29.92 -6.52 -10.08
N ASN A 363 29.64 -5.21 -10.16
CA ASN A 363 30.20 -4.34 -11.21
C ASN A 363 31.54 -3.69 -10.82
N CYS A 364 31.95 -3.79 -9.56
CA CYS A 364 33.22 -3.27 -9.07
C CYS A 364 34.31 -4.36 -9.13
N ARG A 365 35.21 -4.28 -10.12
CA ARG A 365 36.32 -5.25 -10.26
C ARG A 365 37.11 -5.48 -8.97
N LYS A 366 37.46 -4.41 -8.24
CA LYS A 366 38.17 -4.51 -6.94
C LYS A 366 37.36 -5.18 -5.82
N CYS A 367 36.04 -5.14 -5.94
CA CYS A 367 35.11 -5.70 -4.97
C CYS A 367 34.93 -7.20 -5.22
N VAL A 368 34.79 -7.61 -6.49
CA VAL A 368 34.86 -9.02 -6.93
C VAL A 368 36.21 -9.64 -6.58
N GLU A 369 37.33 -8.99 -6.97
CA GLU A 369 38.70 -9.43 -6.63
C GLU A 369 38.88 -9.63 -5.11
N ALA A 370 38.25 -8.79 -4.27
CA ALA A 370 38.27 -8.96 -2.82
C ALA A 370 37.33 -10.08 -2.33
N ALA A 371 36.16 -10.26 -2.94
CA ALA A 371 35.21 -11.30 -2.56
C ALA A 371 35.75 -12.71 -2.86
N GLU A 372 36.40 -12.88 -4.01
CA GLU A 372 36.90 -14.15 -4.56
C GLU A 372 38.36 -14.49 -4.17
N ALA A 373 39.06 -13.58 -3.47
CA ALA A 373 40.45 -13.79 -3.07
C ALA A 373 40.63 -15.09 -2.27
N ALA A 374 41.66 -15.87 -2.61
CA ALA A 374 41.91 -17.21 -2.06
C ALA A 374 42.21 -17.26 -0.54
N ASP A 375 42.57 -16.12 0.07
CA ASP A 375 42.72 -15.93 1.51
C ASP A 375 41.42 -15.47 2.20
N GLY A 376 40.33 -15.35 1.44
CA GLY A 376 39.04 -14.81 1.85
C GLY A 376 38.94 -13.28 1.78
N GLY A 377 39.97 -12.57 1.31
CA GLY A 377 39.97 -11.12 1.05
C GLY A 377 39.89 -10.24 2.30
N GLY A 378 40.27 -10.78 3.46
CA GLY A 378 40.25 -10.08 4.73
C GLY A 378 38.88 -9.48 5.09
N LEU A 379 38.87 -8.23 5.56
CA LEU A 379 37.63 -7.55 5.95
C LEU A 379 36.76 -7.16 4.73
N ALA A 380 37.39 -6.78 3.62
CA ALA A 380 36.70 -6.35 2.40
C ALA A 380 36.00 -7.52 1.70
N GLY A 381 36.67 -8.66 1.58
CA GLY A 381 36.07 -9.88 1.01
C GLY A 381 34.90 -10.40 1.83
N ARG A 382 35.02 -10.37 3.17
CA ARG A 382 33.90 -10.70 4.07
C ARG A 382 32.73 -9.72 3.96
N TRP A 383 33.01 -8.43 3.74
CA TRP A 383 31.98 -7.41 3.55
C TRP A 383 31.19 -7.65 2.26
N TRP A 384 31.87 -7.79 1.12
CA TRP A 384 31.19 -8.00 -0.17
C TRP A 384 30.46 -9.34 -0.26
N ARG A 385 31.05 -10.43 0.26
CA ARG A 385 30.33 -11.72 0.38
C ARG A 385 29.12 -11.65 1.32
N GLY A 386 29.13 -10.75 2.31
CA GLY A 386 27.98 -10.47 3.16
C GLY A 386 26.83 -9.78 2.42
N TRP A 387 27.14 -8.85 1.50
CA TRP A 387 26.13 -8.19 0.66
C TRP A 387 25.58 -9.12 -0.42
N ALA A 388 26.43 -9.89 -1.11
CA ALA A 388 25.98 -10.90 -2.07
C ALA A 388 25.02 -11.92 -1.42
N ALA A 389 25.39 -12.46 -0.25
CA ALA A 389 24.51 -13.36 0.50
C ALA A 389 23.19 -12.69 0.96
N ALA A 390 23.18 -11.37 1.18
CA ALA A 390 21.96 -10.61 1.48
C ALA A 390 21.10 -10.34 0.22
N GLY A 391 21.73 -10.18 -0.95
CA GLY A 391 21.07 -10.13 -2.26
C GLY A 391 20.37 -11.45 -2.59
N GLU A 392 21.11 -12.56 -2.56
CA GLU A 392 20.59 -13.92 -2.76
C GLU A 392 19.42 -14.28 -1.82
N GLN A 393 19.46 -13.79 -0.58
CA GLN A 393 18.44 -14.06 0.44
C GLN A 393 17.38 -12.96 0.57
N SER A 394 17.39 -11.94 -0.29
CA SER A 394 16.45 -10.80 -0.25
C SER A 394 14.98 -11.23 -0.26
N GLY A 395 14.61 -12.27 -1.02
CA GLY A 395 13.26 -12.85 -1.01
C GLY A 395 12.87 -13.47 0.34
N TRP A 396 13.79 -14.15 1.03
CA TRP A 396 13.54 -14.67 2.40
C TRP A 396 13.42 -13.56 3.43
N ILE A 397 14.21 -12.49 3.27
CA ILE A 397 14.10 -11.27 4.09
C ILE A 397 12.72 -10.62 3.86
N GLY A 398 12.26 -10.53 2.61
CA GLY A 398 10.90 -10.10 2.25
C GLY A 398 9.82 -10.90 2.95
N ILE A 399 9.82 -12.23 2.75
CA ILE A 399 8.88 -13.16 3.40
C ILE A 399 8.90 -13.00 4.94
N GLY A 400 10.08 -12.85 5.55
CA GLY A 400 10.22 -12.63 6.98
C GLY A 400 9.54 -11.34 7.46
N ILE A 401 9.68 -10.24 6.72
CA ILE A 401 9.06 -8.95 7.08
C ILE A 401 7.54 -8.99 6.84
N VAL A 402 7.07 -9.60 5.74
CA VAL A 402 5.63 -9.79 5.45
C VAL A 402 4.97 -10.69 6.49
N GLY A 403 5.63 -11.80 6.86
CA GLY A 403 5.20 -12.66 7.97
C GLY A 403 5.12 -11.88 9.28
N GLY A 404 6.11 -11.04 9.57
CA GLY A 404 6.08 -10.11 10.70
C GLY A 404 4.90 -9.14 10.64
N PHE A 405 4.59 -8.58 9.48
CA PHE A 405 3.45 -7.69 9.26
C PHE A 405 2.11 -8.41 9.53
N ILE A 406 1.94 -9.62 8.99
CA ILE A 406 0.76 -10.47 9.22
C ILE A 406 0.63 -10.82 10.71
N VAL A 407 1.73 -11.15 11.40
CA VAL A 407 1.72 -11.45 12.85
C VAL A 407 1.38 -10.21 13.68
N ILE A 408 1.91 -9.03 13.33
CA ILE A 408 1.62 -7.77 14.04
C ILE A 408 0.16 -7.36 13.83
N VAL A 409 -0.33 -7.34 12.59
CA VAL A 409 -1.71 -6.94 12.26
C VAL A 409 -2.71 -8.00 12.77
N GLY A 410 -2.46 -9.27 12.47
CA GLY A 410 -3.29 -10.39 12.94
C GLY A 410 -3.31 -10.52 14.45
N GLY A 411 -2.16 -10.36 15.12
CA GLY A 411 -2.05 -10.31 16.58
C GLY A 411 -2.79 -9.14 17.20
N TRP A 412 -2.73 -7.95 16.59
CA TRP A 412 -3.50 -6.78 17.03
C TRP A 412 -5.01 -7.01 16.88
N TYR A 413 -5.49 -7.39 15.69
CA TYR A 413 -6.92 -7.60 15.44
C TYR A 413 -7.48 -8.79 16.23
N GLY A 414 -6.74 -9.90 16.29
CA GLY A 414 -7.06 -11.08 17.09
C GLY A 414 -7.07 -10.78 18.59
N GLY A 415 -6.03 -10.16 19.12
CA GLY A 415 -5.97 -9.73 20.52
C GLY A 415 -7.10 -8.77 20.89
N ARG A 416 -7.46 -7.83 20.00
CA ARG A 416 -8.61 -6.93 20.18
C ARG A 416 -9.95 -7.67 20.16
N TRP A 417 -10.09 -8.70 19.33
CA TRP A 417 -11.28 -9.55 19.27
C TRP A 417 -11.41 -10.42 20.53
N VAL A 418 -10.34 -11.07 20.96
CA VAL A 418 -10.29 -11.85 22.23
C VAL A 418 -10.58 -10.95 23.42
N TYR A 419 -9.94 -9.78 23.51
CA TYR A 419 -10.17 -8.83 24.61
C TYR A 419 -11.64 -8.38 24.68
N ARG A 420 -12.27 -8.08 23.54
CA ARG A 420 -13.72 -7.79 23.47
C ARG A 420 -14.61 -8.98 23.83
N ARG A 421 -14.18 -10.21 23.53
CA ARG A 421 -14.92 -11.45 23.79
C ARG A 421 -14.80 -11.92 25.26
N HIS A 422 -13.67 -11.68 25.91
CA HIS A 422 -13.45 -12.06 27.32
C HIS A 422 -13.78 -10.95 28.33
N ASN A 423 -13.70 -9.68 27.93
CA ASN A 423 -14.22 -8.56 28.71
C ASN A 423 -15.47 -7.97 28.02
N PRO A 424 -16.64 -8.65 28.04
CA PRO A 424 -17.89 -8.03 27.62
C PRO A 424 -18.24 -6.83 28.51
N THR A 425 -17.76 -6.82 29.76
CA THR A 425 -17.78 -5.67 30.67
C THR A 425 -16.82 -4.54 30.27
N ALA A 426 -15.85 -4.74 29.37
CA ALA A 426 -15.04 -3.66 28.78
C ALA A 426 -15.58 -3.19 27.41
N ALA A 427 -16.28 -4.06 26.67
CA ALA A 427 -17.17 -3.62 25.60
C ALA A 427 -18.30 -2.75 26.18
N ASN A 428 -18.81 -3.13 27.35
CA ASN A 428 -19.77 -2.35 28.11
C ASN A 428 -19.14 -1.31 29.05
N SER A 429 -17.83 -1.22 29.35
CA SER A 429 -17.36 -0.22 30.35
C SER A 429 -17.38 1.21 29.83
N GLY A 430 -17.42 1.40 28.50
CA GLY A 430 -17.82 2.68 27.90
C GLY A 430 -19.28 3.07 28.17
N VAL A 431 -20.11 2.13 28.66
CA VAL A 431 -21.55 2.28 28.96
C VAL A 431 -21.85 2.05 30.46
N ALA A 432 -21.05 1.25 31.16
CA ALA A 432 -21.32 0.68 32.48
C ALA A 432 -20.48 1.28 33.61
N TYR A 433 -19.48 2.13 33.31
CA TYR A 433 -18.91 3.01 34.33
C TYR A 433 -19.86 4.17 34.69
N ILE A 434 -20.91 4.38 33.89
CA ILE A 434 -21.94 5.43 34.10
C ILE A 434 -23.09 4.95 35.01
N VAL A 435 -23.49 3.67 34.92
CA VAL A 435 -24.68 3.16 35.64
C VAL A 435 -24.50 3.11 37.17
N ARG A 436 -23.27 3.04 37.70
CA ARG A 436 -23.02 2.86 39.14
C ARG A 436 -22.87 4.14 39.96
N LYS A 437 -23.28 5.30 39.41
CA LYS A 437 -23.28 6.59 40.12
C LYS A 437 -24.65 7.31 40.07
N ILE A 438 -25.70 6.60 39.67
CA ILE A 438 -27.09 7.06 39.68
C ILE A 438 -27.96 5.99 40.35
N GLU A 439 -27.84 5.89 41.67
CA GLU A 439 -28.89 5.45 42.59
C GLU A 439 -28.53 6.03 43.97
N PRO A 440 -29.48 6.60 44.72
CA PRO A 440 -29.23 7.41 45.93
C PRO A 440 -28.87 6.61 47.18
#